data_AF-A0A6I3M2L2-F1
#
_entry.id   AF-A0A6I3M2L2-F1
#
_cell.length_a   1.000
_cell.length_b   1.000
_cell.length_c   1.000
_cell.angle_alpha   90.00
_cell.angle_beta   90.00
_cell.angle_gamma   90.00
#
_symmetry.space_group_name_H-M   'P 1'
#
loop_
_entity.id
_entity.type
_entity.pdbx_description
1 polymer ?
#
loop_
_entity_poly.entity_id
_entity_poly.type
_entity_poly.pdbx_seq_one_letter_code
_entity_poly.pdbx_strand_id
1 'polypeptide(L)'
;MKNIVYLFLLITQVFFAQSSFEKGNAMYQRGNYQEAVLAYEGVIKENKQESAELYFNLANSYYKLNKVAPAIYNYEKALVLKPHDPETLNNLKFAKKLTIDEIKEVPKVGFAKLIQNFTGIFDYNTWAKIAVGIGFLFLLSFIGYYFSQLTLSKRIYFIGMFVLLVALALSVSAGMSEKNHFDNDRPAIVFAELSEVRSEPQKGGAAIFLLHEGSKVYVTEVLGQWKKIELTDGTEGWIDGSTIKEVK
;
A
#
# COMPACT_ATOMS: atom_id res chain seq x y z
N MET A 1 22.63 26.36 35.95
CA MET A 1 22.43 27.13 34.70
C MET A 1 22.95 26.43 33.45
N LYS A 2 24.09 25.71 33.47
CA LYS A 2 24.60 24.98 32.28
C LYS A 2 23.61 23.93 31.72
N ASN A 3 22.87 23.22 32.59
CA ASN A 3 21.91 22.18 32.17
C ASN A 3 20.65 22.72 31.47
N ILE A 4 20.26 23.97 31.75
CA ILE A 4 19.12 24.64 31.09
C ILE A 4 19.51 25.10 29.68
N VAL A 5 20.77 25.49 29.48
CA VAL A 5 21.31 25.86 28.17
C VAL A 5 21.35 24.65 27.22
N TYR A 6 21.68 23.45 27.72
CA TYR A 6 21.59 22.22 26.91
C TYR A 6 20.15 21.84 26.57
N LEU A 7 19.21 22.03 27.49
CA LEU A 7 17.78 21.80 27.22
C LEU A 7 17.25 22.78 26.17
N PHE A 8 17.65 24.04 26.24
CA PHE A 8 17.26 25.08 25.27
C PHE A 8 17.89 24.86 23.89
N LEU A 9 19.15 24.42 23.83
CA LEU A 9 19.83 24.05 22.57
C LEU A 9 19.16 22.86 21.88
N LEU A 10 18.72 21.85 22.63
CA LEU A 10 17.96 20.70 22.12
C LEU A 10 16.59 21.12 21.57
N ILE A 11 15.92 22.09 22.20
CA ILE A 11 14.62 22.59 21.75
C ILE A 11 14.78 23.47 20.50
N THR A 12 15.85 24.27 20.39
CA THR A 12 16.06 25.15 19.22
C THR A 12 16.40 24.41 17.93
N GLN A 13 17.00 23.21 18.02
CA GLN A 13 17.28 22.36 16.86
C GLN A 13 15.97 21.84 16.21
N VAL A 14 14.88 21.72 17.01
CA VAL A 14 13.57 21.28 16.53
C VAL A 14 12.79 22.41 15.85
N PHE A 15 13.07 23.67 16.19
CA PHE A 15 12.32 24.82 15.66
C PHE A 15 12.89 25.46 14.38
N PHE A 16 14.15 25.18 14.00
CA PHE A 16 14.79 25.77 12.81
C PHE A 16 14.96 24.81 11.63
N ALA A 17 14.61 23.54 11.78
CA ALA A 17 14.55 22.62 10.65
C ALA A 17 13.14 22.69 10.03
N GLN A 18 12.94 23.60 9.07
CA GLN A 18 11.81 23.45 8.15
C GLN A 18 11.98 22.08 7.49
N SER A 19 11.08 21.14 7.74
CA SER A 19 11.20 19.82 7.14
C SER A 19 11.14 19.95 5.62
N SER A 20 11.94 19.16 4.89
CA SER A 20 11.91 19.15 3.42
C SER A 20 10.48 18.88 2.88
N PHE A 21 9.64 18.20 3.68
CA PHE A 21 8.22 18.01 3.42
C PHE A 21 7.45 19.35 3.41
N GLU A 22 7.59 20.18 4.44
CA GLU A 22 6.90 21.48 4.47
C GLU A 22 7.41 22.46 3.40
N LYS A 23 8.70 22.36 3.05
CA LYS A 23 9.24 23.08 1.90
C LYS A 23 8.56 22.63 0.60
N GLY A 24 8.35 21.32 0.42
CA GLY A 24 7.59 20.76 -0.69
C GLY A 24 6.16 21.29 -0.74
N ASN A 25 5.46 21.31 0.40
CA ASN A 25 4.10 21.84 0.52
C ASN A 25 4.05 23.31 0.08
N ALA A 26 4.99 24.13 0.54
CA ALA A 26 5.06 25.54 0.17
C ALA A 26 5.36 25.75 -1.32
N MET A 27 6.24 24.94 -1.92
CA MET A 27 6.51 25.00 -3.37
C MET A 27 5.30 24.59 -4.19
N TYR A 28 4.60 23.52 -3.77
CA TYR A 28 3.37 23.07 -4.40
C TYR A 28 2.29 24.16 -4.41
N GLN A 29 2.06 24.80 -3.27
CA GLN A 29 1.07 25.89 -3.15
C GLN A 29 1.39 27.10 -4.03
N ARG A 30 2.68 27.33 -4.32
CA ARG A 30 3.14 28.40 -5.22
C ARG A 30 3.06 28.01 -6.71
N GLY A 31 2.68 26.77 -7.03
CA GLY A 31 2.67 26.24 -8.40
C GLY A 31 4.05 25.79 -8.90
N ASN A 32 5.06 25.80 -8.03
CA ASN A 32 6.43 25.39 -8.34
C ASN A 32 6.56 23.87 -8.17
N TYR A 33 5.90 23.12 -9.05
CA TYR A 33 5.75 21.67 -8.90
C TYR A 33 7.07 20.90 -9.06
N GLN A 34 8.00 21.38 -9.89
CA GLN A 34 9.30 20.74 -10.07
C GLN A 34 10.13 20.83 -8.79
N GLU A 35 10.14 21.99 -8.14
CA GLU A 35 10.80 22.22 -6.87
C GLU A 35 10.12 21.45 -5.73
N ALA A 36 8.79 21.30 -5.79
CA ALA A 36 8.05 20.47 -4.85
C ALA A 36 8.48 18.99 -4.95
N VAL A 37 8.57 18.44 -6.16
CA VAL A 37 9.09 17.08 -6.40
C VAL A 37 10.48 16.92 -5.78
N LEU A 38 11.42 17.82 -6.07
CA LEU A 38 12.78 17.74 -5.53
C LEU A 38 12.81 17.78 -4.00
N ALA A 39 11.96 18.60 -3.38
CA ALA A 39 11.85 18.70 -1.94
C ALA A 39 11.29 17.40 -1.31
N TYR A 40 10.25 16.82 -1.89
CA TYR A 40 9.66 15.56 -1.42
C TYR A 40 10.58 14.36 -1.66
N GLU A 41 11.23 14.23 -2.82
CA GLU A 41 12.23 13.18 -3.07
C GLU A 41 13.41 13.29 -2.09
N GLY A 42 13.79 14.52 -1.70
CA GLY A 42 14.76 14.78 -0.65
C GLY A 42 14.37 14.18 0.70
N VAL A 43 13.09 14.23 1.08
CA VAL A 43 12.59 13.58 2.32
C VAL A 43 12.87 12.09 2.31
N ILE A 44 12.58 11.42 1.18
CA ILE A 44 12.78 9.97 1.02
C ILE A 44 14.27 9.64 1.07
N LYS A 45 15.11 10.43 0.38
CA LYS A 45 16.54 10.18 0.26
C LYS A 45 17.33 10.44 1.55
N GLU A 46 17.01 11.53 2.26
CA GLU A 46 17.79 12.01 3.40
C GLU A 46 17.29 11.44 4.73
N ASN A 47 15.98 11.48 4.94
CA ASN A 47 15.38 11.09 6.23
C ASN A 47 14.85 9.66 6.22
N LYS A 48 14.78 9.01 5.04
CA LYS A 48 14.14 7.69 4.86
C LYS A 48 12.76 7.61 5.49
N GLN A 49 12.08 8.75 5.55
CA GLN A 49 10.73 8.86 6.09
C GLN A 49 9.76 8.65 4.95
N GLU A 50 9.00 7.58 5.04
CA GLU A 50 7.94 7.26 4.11
C GLU A 50 6.59 7.44 4.79
N SER A 51 5.69 8.17 4.16
CA SER A 51 4.31 8.35 4.64
C SER A 51 3.36 8.39 3.46
N ALA A 52 2.10 8.01 3.70
CA ALA A 52 1.07 8.09 2.66
C ALA A 52 0.91 9.52 2.13
N GLU A 53 1.01 10.52 3.02
CA GLU A 53 0.89 11.94 2.67
C GLU A 53 2.05 12.44 1.81
N LEU A 54 3.28 12.02 2.11
CA LEU A 54 4.45 12.33 1.29
C LEU A 54 4.28 11.82 -0.14
N TYR A 55 3.92 10.55 -0.28
CA TYR A 55 3.71 9.94 -1.59
C TYR A 55 2.51 10.55 -2.32
N PHE A 56 1.42 10.88 -1.61
CA PHE A 56 0.27 11.57 -2.18
C PHE A 56 0.64 12.96 -2.74
N ASN A 57 1.40 13.76 -1.98
CA ASN A 57 1.83 15.09 -2.41
C ASN A 57 2.86 15.03 -3.55
N LEU A 58 3.77 14.05 -3.52
CA LEU A 58 4.70 13.79 -4.61
C LEU A 58 3.95 13.39 -5.89
N ALA A 59 2.95 12.51 -5.77
CA ALA A 59 2.08 12.11 -6.88
C ALA A 59 1.30 13.30 -7.47
N ASN A 60 0.71 14.13 -6.62
CA ASN A 60 0.02 15.37 -7.04
C ASN A 60 0.97 16.31 -7.80
N SER A 61 2.23 16.40 -7.36
CA SER A 61 3.23 17.25 -8.01
C SER A 61 3.60 16.71 -9.39
N TYR A 62 3.84 15.40 -9.52
CA TYR A 62 4.07 14.77 -10.81
C TYR A 62 2.86 14.86 -11.74
N TYR A 63 1.65 14.72 -11.21
CA TYR A 63 0.42 14.86 -11.97
C TYR A 63 0.31 16.27 -12.58
N LYS A 64 0.61 17.31 -11.80
CA LYS A 64 0.64 18.71 -12.29
C LYS A 64 1.72 18.97 -13.34
N LEU A 65 2.78 18.15 -13.36
CA LEU A 65 3.85 18.16 -14.37
C LEU A 65 3.55 17.26 -15.58
N ASN A 66 2.36 16.64 -15.68
CA ASN A 66 2.03 15.63 -16.69
C ASN A 66 3.02 14.45 -16.74
N LYS A 67 3.63 14.10 -15.62
CA LYS A 67 4.48 12.92 -15.49
C LYS A 67 3.63 11.74 -15.04
N VAL A 68 3.05 11.02 -16.01
CA VAL A 68 2.00 10.01 -15.80
C VAL A 68 2.49 8.84 -14.95
N ALA A 69 3.56 8.15 -15.37
CA ALA A 69 4.10 7.01 -14.63
C ALA A 69 4.53 7.37 -13.19
N PRO A 70 5.33 8.42 -12.95
CA PRO A 70 5.66 8.84 -11.59
C PRO A 70 4.44 9.21 -10.74
N ALA A 71 3.42 9.87 -11.31
CA ALA A 71 2.22 10.22 -10.56
C ALA A 71 1.47 8.97 -10.09
N ILE A 72 1.18 8.05 -11.01
CA ILE A 72 0.48 6.79 -10.71
C ILE A 72 1.27 5.96 -9.70
N TYR A 73 2.58 5.84 -9.91
CA TYR A 73 3.48 5.12 -9.00
C TYR A 73 3.39 5.62 -7.56
N ASN A 74 3.43 6.94 -7.37
CA ASN A 74 3.42 7.52 -6.04
C ASN A 74 2.02 7.47 -5.40
N TYR A 75 0.93 7.59 -6.17
CA TYR A 75 -0.41 7.33 -5.61
C TYR A 75 -0.57 5.88 -5.16
N GLU A 76 -0.07 4.92 -5.95
CA GLU A 76 -0.09 3.50 -5.59
C GLU A 76 0.77 3.23 -4.35
N LYS A 77 1.95 3.85 -4.21
CA LYS A 77 2.77 3.82 -2.98
C LYS A 77 2.02 4.40 -1.78
N ALA A 78 1.29 5.50 -1.95
CA ALA A 78 0.46 6.07 -0.88
C ALA A 78 -0.64 5.09 -0.43
N LEU A 79 -1.28 4.38 -1.37
CA LEU A 79 -2.30 3.36 -1.07
C LEU A 79 -1.74 2.09 -0.43
N VAL A 80 -0.45 1.77 -0.64
CA VAL A 80 0.23 0.70 0.12
C VAL A 80 0.30 1.06 1.61
N LEU A 81 0.55 2.33 1.93
CA LEU A 81 0.69 2.79 3.32
C LEU A 81 -0.65 3.13 3.99
N LYS A 82 -1.60 3.67 3.22
CA LYS A 82 -2.95 3.99 3.68
C LYS A 82 -3.97 3.42 2.69
N PRO A 83 -4.28 2.12 2.82
CA PRO A 83 -5.30 1.48 2.00
C PRO A 83 -6.64 2.22 2.11
N HIS A 84 -7.39 2.27 1.00
CA HIS A 84 -8.74 2.85 0.94
C HIS A 84 -8.83 4.37 1.18
N ASP A 85 -7.73 5.12 1.11
CA ASP A 85 -7.77 6.59 1.20
C ASP A 85 -8.60 7.18 0.04
N PRO A 86 -9.78 7.79 0.31
CA PRO A 86 -10.69 8.19 -0.75
C PRO A 86 -10.12 9.27 -1.68
N GLU A 87 -9.33 10.18 -1.11
CA GLU A 87 -8.69 11.26 -1.85
C GLU A 87 -7.63 10.72 -2.81
N THR A 88 -6.74 9.86 -2.31
CA THR A 88 -5.72 9.18 -3.13
C THR A 88 -6.36 8.34 -4.23
N LEU A 89 -7.42 7.57 -3.91
CA LEU A 89 -8.14 6.78 -4.91
C LEU A 89 -8.79 7.65 -5.99
N ASN A 90 -9.35 8.80 -5.62
CA ASN A 90 -9.95 9.73 -6.57
C ASN A 90 -8.89 10.34 -7.49
N ASN A 91 -7.77 10.82 -6.94
CA ASN A 91 -6.69 11.42 -7.73
C ASN A 91 -5.99 10.39 -8.63
N LEU A 92 -5.81 9.16 -8.15
CA LEU A 92 -5.31 8.06 -8.97
C LEU A 92 -6.22 7.79 -10.18
N LYS A 93 -7.56 7.86 -10.03
CA LYS A 93 -8.47 7.74 -11.18
C LYS A 93 -8.26 8.83 -12.22
N PHE A 94 -7.96 10.06 -11.80
CA PHE A 94 -7.61 11.14 -12.74
C PHE A 94 -6.26 10.92 -13.40
N ALA A 95 -5.25 10.45 -12.67
CA ALA A 95 -3.94 10.13 -13.24
C ALA A 95 -4.02 8.97 -14.24
N LYS A 96 -4.79 7.92 -13.94
CA LYS A 96 -5.04 6.79 -14.85
C LYS A 96 -5.76 7.22 -16.15
N LYS A 97 -6.51 8.32 -16.16
CA LYS A 97 -7.11 8.83 -17.41
C LYS A 97 -6.10 9.47 -18.36
N LEU A 98 -4.87 9.74 -17.90
CA LEU A 98 -3.78 10.23 -18.75
C LEU A 98 -2.98 9.09 -19.40
N THR A 99 -3.24 7.82 -19.06
CA THR A 99 -2.57 6.68 -19.69
C THR A 99 -3.13 6.44 -21.08
N ILE A 100 -2.27 5.92 -21.97
CA ILE A 100 -2.67 5.51 -23.32
C ILE A 100 -3.42 4.18 -23.26
N ASP A 101 -2.92 3.24 -22.45
CA ASP A 101 -3.52 1.92 -22.33
C ASP A 101 -4.75 1.97 -21.41
N GLU A 102 -5.87 1.44 -21.91
CA GLU A 102 -7.09 1.24 -21.12
C GLU A 102 -7.23 -0.24 -20.79
N ILE A 103 -6.52 -0.69 -19.75
CA ILE A 103 -6.61 -2.07 -19.28
C ILE A 103 -7.84 -2.19 -18.37
N LYS A 104 -8.82 -2.99 -18.79
CA LYS A 104 -10.05 -3.20 -18.00
C LYS A 104 -9.74 -4.03 -16.76
N GLU A 105 -10.12 -3.53 -15.59
CA GLU A 105 -10.08 -4.33 -14.37
C GLU A 105 -11.20 -5.38 -14.43
N VAL A 106 -10.84 -6.66 -14.48
CA VAL A 106 -11.83 -7.74 -14.39
C VAL A 106 -12.29 -7.84 -12.94
N PRO A 107 -13.57 -7.53 -12.64
CA PRO A 107 -14.03 -7.60 -11.26
C PRO A 107 -14.04 -9.06 -10.82
N LYS A 108 -13.44 -9.34 -9.65
CA LYS A 108 -13.66 -10.62 -8.96
C LYS A 108 -15.16 -10.74 -8.66
N VAL A 109 -15.76 -11.89 -8.99
CA VAL A 109 -17.21 -12.15 -8.81
C VAL A 109 -17.47 -13.29 -7.82
N GLY A 110 -18.71 -13.39 -7.32
CA GLY A 110 -19.16 -14.50 -6.48
C GLY A 110 -18.55 -14.54 -5.07
N PHE A 111 -18.34 -15.75 -4.55
CA PHE A 111 -17.83 -15.98 -3.18
C PHE A 111 -16.41 -15.45 -2.97
N ALA A 112 -15.57 -15.45 -4.01
CA ALA A 112 -14.22 -14.89 -3.93
C ALA A 112 -14.25 -13.39 -3.59
N LYS A 113 -15.20 -12.65 -4.18
CA LYS A 113 -15.41 -11.22 -3.89
C LYS A 113 -15.87 -11.00 -2.45
N LEU A 114 -16.78 -11.84 -1.96
CA LEU A 114 -17.26 -11.77 -0.57
C LEU A 114 -16.14 -11.97 0.44
N ILE A 115 -15.29 -12.98 0.22
CA ILE A 115 -14.13 -13.26 1.07
C ILE A 115 -13.16 -12.08 1.02
N GLN A 116 -12.76 -11.63 -0.17
CA GLN A 116 -11.83 -10.51 -0.32
C GLN A 116 -12.36 -9.22 0.31
N ASN A 117 -13.66 -8.92 0.13
CA ASN A 117 -14.28 -7.75 0.76
C ASN A 117 -14.26 -7.83 2.28
N PHE A 118 -14.41 -9.03 2.86
CA PHE A 118 -14.35 -9.23 4.31
C PHE A 118 -12.92 -9.18 4.84
N THR A 119 -11.98 -9.90 4.21
CA THR A 119 -10.58 -9.93 4.66
C THR A 119 -9.89 -8.59 4.44
N GLY A 120 -10.24 -7.88 3.36
CA GLY A 120 -9.68 -6.57 3.00
C GLY A 120 -10.30 -5.37 3.74
N ILE A 121 -11.21 -5.57 4.71
CA ILE A 121 -11.74 -4.46 5.52
C ILE A 121 -10.61 -3.77 6.28
N PHE A 122 -9.66 -4.56 6.79
CA PHE A 122 -8.52 -4.09 7.57
C PHE A 122 -7.22 -4.64 7.00
N ASP A 123 -6.13 -3.90 7.19
CA ASP A 123 -4.80 -4.42 6.91
C ASP A 123 -4.42 -5.56 7.88
N TYR A 124 -3.41 -6.35 7.50
CA TYR A 124 -2.98 -7.51 8.30
C TYR A 124 -2.46 -7.14 9.71
N ASN A 125 -1.91 -5.94 9.92
CA ASN A 125 -1.48 -5.50 11.26
C ASN A 125 -2.68 -5.16 12.14
N THR A 126 -3.71 -4.55 11.55
CA THR A 126 -4.96 -4.26 12.25
C THR A 126 -5.69 -5.54 12.62
N TRP A 127 -5.78 -6.52 11.72
CA TRP A 127 -6.29 -7.87 12.05
C TRP A 127 -5.51 -8.55 13.17
N ALA A 128 -4.18 -8.41 13.19
CA ALA A 128 -3.35 -8.94 14.27
C ALA A 128 -3.67 -8.26 15.62
N LYS A 129 -3.86 -6.94 15.67
CA LYS A 129 -4.27 -6.21 16.89
C LYS A 129 -5.65 -6.65 17.38
N ILE A 130 -6.61 -6.84 16.47
CA ILE A 130 -7.94 -7.36 16.80
C ILE A 130 -7.82 -8.76 17.40
N ALA A 131 -7.04 -9.65 16.79
CA ALA A 131 -6.82 -11.00 17.30
C ALA A 131 -6.24 -10.99 18.73
N VAL A 132 -5.25 -10.14 19.00
CA VAL A 132 -4.69 -9.95 20.34
C VAL A 132 -5.76 -9.48 21.32
N GLY A 133 -6.56 -8.48 20.95
CA GLY A 133 -7.66 -7.98 21.78
C GLY A 133 -8.70 -9.05 22.11
N ILE A 134 -9.11 -9.86 21.12
CA ILE A 134 -10.02 -10.99 21.31
C ILE A 134 -9.40 -12.03 22.25
N GLY A 135 -8.10 -12.31 22.13
CA GLY A 135 -7.37 -13.21 23.03
C GLY A 135 -7.41 -12.74 24.49
N PHE A 136 -7.25 -11.44 24.75
CA PHE A 136 -7.41 -10.87 26.09
C PHE A 136 -8.85 -11.02 26.62
N LEU A 137 -9.87 -10.76 25.78
CA LEU A 137 -11.27 -10.95 26.16
C LEU A 137 -11.61 -12.41 26.44
N PHE A 138 -11.00 -13.34 25.70
CA PHE A 138 -11.12 -14.77 25.94
C PHE A 138 -10.56 -15.13 27.32
N LEU A 139 -9.37 -14.64 27.67
CA LEU A 139 -8.77 -14.87 28.98
C LEU A 139 -9.64 -14.30 30.12
N LEU A 140 -10.18 -13.09 29.95
CA LEU A 140 -11.09 -12.49 30.93
C LEU A 140 -12.38 -13.32 31.08
N SER A 141 -12.91 -13.85 29.99
CA SER A 141 -14.09 -14.72 30.00
C SER A 141 -13.78 -16.05 30.69
N PHE A 142 -12.59 -16.60 30.49
CA PHE A 142 -12.11 -17.80 31.20
C PHE A 142 -11.98 -17.55 32.71
N ILE A 143 -11.39 -16.42 33.12
CA ILE A 143 -11.31 -16.00 34.52
C ILE A 143 -12.73 -15.84 35.11
N GLY A 144 -13.63 -15.18 34.38
CA GLY A 144 -15.03 -15.02 34.77
C GLY A 144 -15.74 -16.36 34.96
N TYR A 145 -15.53 -17.31 34.04
CA TYR A 145 -16.05 -18.67 34.16
C TYR A 145 -15.52 -19.38 35.41
N TYR A 146 -14.22 -19.27 35.67
CA TYR A 146 -13.54 -19.94 36.79
C TYR A 146 -14.05 -19.45 38.15
N PHE A 147 -14.20 -18.13 38.33
CA PHE A 147 -14.64 -17.54 39.60
C PHE A 147 -16.16 -17.46 39.78
N SER A 148 -16.94 -17.61 38.71
CA SER A 148 -18.39 -17.57 38.80
C SER A 148 -18.92 -18.73 39.64
N GLN A 149 -19.87 -18.45 40.55
CA GLN A 149 -20.55 -19.46 41.36
C GLN A 149 -21.97 -19.76 40.85
N LEU A 150 -22.54 -18.85 40.05
CA LEU A 150 -23.89 -18.99 39.52
C LEU A 150 -23.89 -19.77 38.20
N THR A 151 -24.77 -20.76 38.09
CA THR A 151 -24.91 -21.61 36.90
C THR A 151 -25.15 -20.80 35.62
N LEU A 152 -25.98 -19.75 35.68
CA LEU A 152 -26.27 -18.91 34.52
C LEU A 152 -25.02 -18.14 34.04
N SER A 153 -24.27 -17.53 34.96
CA SER A 153 -23.06 -16.78 34.62
C SER A 153 -21.98 -17.70 34.05
N LYS A 154 -21.80 -18.92 34.60
CA LYS A 154 -20.90 -19.93 34.00
C LYS A 154 -21.28 -20.26 32.57
N ARG A 155 -22.57 -20.47 32.28
CA ARG A 155 -23.04 -20.74 30.90
C ARG A 155 -22.76 -19.58 29.96
N ILE A 156 -22.98 -18.35 30.40
CA ILE A 156 -22.69 -17.14 29.60
C ILE A 156 -21.20 -17.08 29.27
N TYR A 157 -20.31 -17.20 30.26
CA TYR A 157 -18.86 -17.17 30.01
C TYR A 157 -18.40 -18.33 29.12
N PHE A 158 -18.95 -19.53 29.31
CA PHE A 158 -18.62 -20.70 28.49
C PHE A 158 -19.02 -20.51 27.03
N ILE A 159 -20.25 -20.07 26.77
CA ILE A 159 -20.73 -19.78 25.41
C ILE A 159 -19.91 -18.62 24.81
N GLY A 160 -19.65 -17.59 25.60
CA GLY A 160 -18.83 -16.45 25.21
C GLY A 160 -17.42 -16.85 24.76
N MET A 161 -16.77 -17.76 25.50
CA MET A 161 -15.46 -18.31 25.09
C MET A 161 -15.52 -19.01 23.73
N PHE A 162 -16.59 -19.77 23.43
CA PHE A 162 -16.73 -20.41 22.13
C PHE A 162 -16.91 -19.38 20.99
N VAL A 163 -17.73 -18.35 21.21
CA VAL A 163 -17.90 -17.25 20.26
C VAL A 163 -16.57 -16.50 20.03
N LEU A 164 -15.85 -16.18 21.11
CA LEU A 164 -14.55 -15.51 21.05
C LEU A 164 -13.49 -16.36 20.34
N LEU A 165 -13.51 -17.69 20.52
CA LEU A 165 -12.61 -18.60 19.83
C LEU A 165 -12.86 -18.61 18.31
N VAL A 166 -14.13 -18.63 17.89
CA VAL A 166 -14.50 -18.53 16.46
C VAL A 166 -14.08 -17.16 15.91
N ALA A 167 -14.35 -16.08 16.64
CA ALA A 167 -13.95 -14.73 16.23
C ALA A 167 -12.42 -14.59 16.11
N LEU A 168 -11.66 -15.20 17.02
CA LEU A 168 -10.20 -15.25 16.96
C LEU A 168 -9.72 -15.97 15.70
N ALA A 169 -10.27 -17.15 15.41
CA ALA A 169 -9.92 -17.92 14.23
C ALA A 169 -10.22 -17.15 12.93
N LEU A 170 -11.38 -16.48 12.86
CA LEU A 170 -11.74 -15.63 11.73
C LEU A 170 -10.78 -14.44 11.57
N SER A 171 -10.44 -13.77 12.67
CA SER A 171 -9.50 -12.64 12.67
C SER A 171 -8.10 -13.05 12.20
N VAL A 172 -7.60 -14.20 12.67
CA VAL A 172 -6.29 -14.73 12.25
C VAL A 172 -6.31 -15.17 10.79
N SER A 173 -7.36 -15.89 10.37
CA SER A 173 -7.53 -16.32 8.98
C SER A 173 -7.62 -15.13 8.02
N ALA A 174 -8.38 -14.09 8.38
CA ALA A 174 -8.49 -12.86 7.61
C ALA A 174 -7.13 -12.14 7.50
N GLY A 175 -6.40 -12.00 8.61
CA GLY A 175 -5.06 -11.42 8.60
C GLY A 175 -4.05 -12.20 7.76
N MET A 176 -4.08 -13.54 7.81
CA MET A 176 -3.23 -14.40 6.97
C MET A 176 -3.59 -14.30 5.49
N SER A 177 -4.88 -14.33 5.17
CA SER A 177 -5.36 -14.16 3.79
C SER A 177 -4.95 -12.81 3.22
N GLU A 178 -5.11 -11.73 3.99
CA GLU A 178 -4.73 -10.39 3.58
C GLU A 178 -3.21 -10.23 3.46
N LYS A 179 -2.43 -10.85 4.35
CA LYS A 179 -0.98 -10.87 4.23
C LYS A 179 -0.51 -11.65 3.00
N ASN A 180 -1.08 -12.81 2.73
CA ASN A 180 -0.78 -13.58 1.53
C ASN A 180 -1.14 -12.80 0.25
N HIS A 181 -2.29 -12.11 0.24
CA HIS A 181 -2.66 -11.22 -0.86
C HIS A 181 -1.65 -10.07 -1.00
N PHE A 182 -1.25 -9.45 0.10
CA PHE A 182 -0.26 -8.36 0.09
C PHE A 182 1.12 -8.82 -0.40
N ASP A 183 1.59 -10.00 -0.02
CA ASP A 183 2.92 -10.49 -0.40
C ASP A 183 2.97 -11.00 -1.85
N ASN A 184 1.89 -11.61 -2.33
CA ASN A 184 1.80 -12.15 -3.70
C ASN A 184 1.44 -11.08 -4.74
N ASP A 185 0.63 -10.09 -4.37
CA ASP A 185 0.34 -8.96 -5.26
C ASP A 185 1.58 -8.05 -5.31
N ARG A 186 2.37 -8.19 -6.37
CA ARG A 186 3.53 -7.34 -6.66
C ARG A 186 3.21 -6.34 -7.78
N PRO A 187 2.43 -5.28 -7.51
CA PRO A 187 2.12 -4.29 -8.51
C PRO A 187 3.39 -3.53 -8.90
N ALA A 188 3.53 -3.29 -10.20
CA ALA A 188 4.54 -2.44 -10.79
C ALA A 188 3.91 -1.49 -11.80
N ILE A 189 4.53 -0.33 -11.98
CA ILE A 189 4.13 0.66 -12.99
C ILE A 189 5.19 0.70 -14.07
N VAL A 190 4.76 0.72 -15.33
CA VAL A 190 5.65 0.92 -16.49
C VAL A 190 6.11 2.38 -16.51
N PHE A 191 7.42 2.61 -16.54
CA PHE A 191 8.06 3.93 -16.57
C PHE A 191 8.63 4.29 -17.95
N ALA A 192 8.91 3.31 -18.80
CA ALA A 192 9.31 3.59 -20.18
C ALA A 192 8.12 4.04 -21.01
N GLU A 193 8.33 4.99 -21.93
CA GLU A 193 7.28 5.50 -22.83
C GLU A 193 6.60 4.39 -23.62
N LEU A 194 7.39 3.40 -24.04
CA LEU A 194 6.92 2.20 -24.72
C LEU A 194 7.78 1.00 -24.28
N SER A 195 7.12 -0.09 -23.92
CA SER A 195 7.74 -1.37 -23.55
C SER A 195 7.11 -2.52 -24.31
N GLU A 196 7.95 -3.35 -24.92
CA GLU A 196 7.51 -4.58 -25.57
C GLU A 196 7.35 -5.69 -24.54
N VAL A 197 6.17 -6.29 -24.49
CA VAL A 197 5.90 -7.50 -23.72
C VAL A 197 6.07 -8.70 -24.64
N ARG A 198 6.87 -9.68 -24.21
CA ARG A 198 7.34 -10.80 -25.04
C ARG A 198 6.86 -12.14 -24.51
N SER A 199 6.82 -13.14 -25.39
CA SER A 199 6.45 -14.51 -25.01
C SER A 199 7.49 -15.23 -24.16
N GLU A 200 8.76 -14.85 -24.31
CA GLU A 200 9.90 -15.50 -23.66
C GLU A 200 10.84 -14.44 -23.05
N PRO A 201 11.59 -14.78 -21.98
CA PRO A 201 12.52 -13.89 -21.30
C PRO A 201 13.83 -13.70 -22.09
N GLN A 202 13.71 -13.32 -23.37
CA GLN A 202 14.85 -13.08 -24.25
C GLN A 202 14.54 -12.02 -25.31
N LYS A 203 15.58 -11.29 -25.73
CA LYS A 203 15.45 -10.20 -26.72
C LYS A 203 14.95 -10.66 -28.09
N GLY A 204 15.15 -11.94 -28.43
CA GLY A 204 14.67 -12.53 -29.69
C GLY A 204 13.24 -13.09 -29.62
N GLY A 205 12.61 -13.12 -28.44
CA GLY A 205 11.25 -13.65 -28.27
C GLY A 205 10.21 -12.77 -28.97
N ALA A 206 9.14 -13.36 -29.49
CA ALA A 206 8.11 -12.61 -30.19
C ALA A 206 7.43 -11.58 -29.25
N ALA A 207 7.27 -10.34 -29.73
CA ALA A 207 6.48 -9.33 -29.04
C ALA A 207 4.98 -9.70 -29.15
N ILE A 208 4.31 -9.84 -28.00
CA ILE A 208 2.89 -10.18 -27.91
C ILE A 208 2.05 -8.89 -27.98
N PHE A 209 2.44 -7.88 -27.22
CA PHE A 209 1.79 -6.58 -27.17
C PHE A 209 2.74 -5.50 -26.63
N LEU A 210 2.29 -4.25 -26.68
CA LEU A 210 3.02 -3.08 -26.22
C LEU A 210 2.33 -2.49 -24.98
N LEU A 211 3.13 -2.01 -24.03
CA LEU A 211 2.66 -1.23 -22.89
C LEU A 211 3.30 0.15 -22.89
N HIS A 212 2.52 1.15 -22.53
CA HIS A 212 2.97 2.53 -22.40
C HIS A 212 3.20 2.89 -20.93
N GLU A 213 3.82 4.05 -20.72
CA GLU A 213 4.05 4.57 -19.38
C GLU A 213 2.73 4.70 -18.57
N GLY A 214 2.81 4.43 -17.27
CA GLY A 214 1.67 4.51 -16.35
C GLY A 214 0.82 3.25 -16.30
N SER A 215 1.02 2.30 -17.22
CA SER A 215 0.34 1.01 -17.18
C SER A 215 0.73 0.21 -15.94
N LYS A 216 -0.30 -0.26 -15.23
CA LYS A 216 -0.14 -1.08 -14.02
C LYS A 216 -0.11 -2.56 -14.41
N VAL A 217 0.91 -3.25 -13.93
CA VAL A 217 1.17 -4.67 -14.17
C VAL A 217 1.42 -5.38 -12.83
N TYR A 218 1.25 -6.69 -12.78
CA TYR A 218 1.56 -7.49 -11.59
C TYR A 218 2.71 -8.44 -11.90
N VAL A 219 3.81 -8.35 -11.16
CA VAL A 219 4.99 -9.20 -11.37
C VAL A 219 4.74 -10.58 -10.75
N THR A 220 4.72 -11.62 -11.58
CA THR A 220 4.47 -13.01 -11.15
C THR A 220 5.76 -13.82 -11.02
N GLU A 221 6.77 -13.55 -11.86
CA GLU A 221 8.05 -14.26 -11.85
C GLU A 221 9.22 -13.33 -12.20
N VAL A 222 10.42 -13.65 -11.72
CA VAL A 222 11.65 -12.89 -12.01
C VAL A 222 12.73 -13.85 -12.48
N LEU A 223 13.23 -13.65 -13.71
CA LEU A 223 14.32 -14.42 -14.31
C LEU A 223 15.41 -13.47 -14.81
N GLY A 224 16.43 -13.25 -13.98
CA GLY A 224 17.52 -12.32 -14.29
C GLY A 224 16.99 -10.89 -14.43
N GLN A 225 17.15 -10.29 -15.62
CA GLN A 225 16.64 -8.95 -15.94
C GLN A 225 15.17 -8.96 -16.38
N TRP A 226 14.61 -10.12 -16.69
CA TRP A 226 13.23 -10.23 -17.18
C TRP A 226 12.26 -10.47 -16.02
N LYS A 227 11.10 -9.86 -16.12
CA LYS A 227 10.00 -10.06 -15.18
C LYS A 227 8.78 -10.56 -15.95
N LYS A 228 8.21 -11.67 -15.50
CA LYS A 228 6.91 -12.12 -16.00
C LYS A 228 5.85 -11.25 -15.33
N ILE A 229 4.95 -10.72 -16.14
CA ILE A 229 3.88 -9.84 -15.71
C ILE A 229 2.53 -10.38 -16.11
N GLU A 230 1.52 -10.04 -15.33
CA GLU A 230 0.11 -10.28 -15.61
C GLU A 230 -0.65 -8.94 -15.57
N LEU A 231 -1.56 -8.75 -16.53
CA LEU A 231 -2.50 -7.64 -16.59
C LEU A 231 -3.81 -7.99 -15.89
N THR A 232 -4.63 -7.01 -15.56
CA THR A 232 -5.91 -7.26 -14.87
C THR A 232 -6.94 -7.99 -15.70
N ASP A 233 -6.72 -8.14 -17.01
CA ASP A 233 -7.52 -8.95 -17.91
C ASP A 233 -7.03 -10.41 -18.06
N GLY A 234 -5.95 -10.77 -17.34
CA GLY A 234 -5.33 -12.10 -17.36
C GLY A 234 -4.29 -12.28 -18.47
N THR A 235 -4.00 -11.23 -19.26
CA THR A 235 -2.93 -11.30 -20.26
C THR A 235 -1.57 -11.37 -19.58
N GLU A 236 -0.72 -12.32 -20.00
CA GLU A 236 0.62 -12.52 -19.44
C GLU A 236 1.72 -12.31 -20.48
N GLY A 237 2.91 -11.96 -20.00
CA GLY A 237 4.13 -11.99 -20.81
C GLY A 237 5.36 -11.51 -20.04
N TRP A 238 6.49 -11.46 -20.70
CA TRP A 238 7.78 -11.05 -20.15
C TRP A 238 8.13 -9.63 -20.55
N ILE A 239 8.51 -8.80 -19.58
CA ILE A 239 8.95 -7.43 -19.79
C ILE A 239 10.37 -7.25 -19.22
N ASP A 240 11.13 -6.33 -19.80
CA ASP A 240 12.42 -5.94 -19.24
C ASP A 240 12.19 -5.25 -17.89
N GLY A 241 12.78 -5.79 -16.82
CA GLY A 241 12.59 -5.32 -15.46
C GLY A 241 13.08 -3.89 -15.23
N SER A 242 13.92 -3.34 -16.11
CA SER A 242 14.37 -1.95 -16.06
C SER A 242 13.31 -0.94 -16.49
N THR A 243 12.27 -1.38 -17.23
CA THR A 243 11.21 -0.48 -17.72
C THR A 243 10.05 -0.34 -16.74
N ILE A 244 10.02 -1.13 -15.67
CA ILE A 244 8.97 -1.11 -14.66
C ILE A 244 9.54 -0.84 -13.27
N LYS A 245 8.73 -0.24 -12.41
CA LYS A 245 9.07 -0.02 -11.00
C LYS A 245 8.02 -0.64 -10.09
N GLU A 246 8.45 -1.55 -9.22
CA GLU A 246 7.57 -2.17 -8.22
C GLU A 246 7.16 -1.14 -7.15
N VAL A 247 5.88 -1.19 -6.81
CA VAL A 247 5.24 -0.29 -5.86
C VAL A 247 5.44 -0.78 -4.42
N LYS A 248 5.73 -2.06 -4.21
CA LYS A 248 6.12 -2.57 -2.89
C LYS A 248 7.63 -2.61 -2.80
#